data_AF-A0A840F082-F1
#
_entry.id   AF-A0A840F082-F1
#
_cell.length_a   1.000
_cell.length_b   1.000
_cell.length_c   1.000
_cell.angle_alpha   90.00
_cell.angle_beta   90.00
_cell.angle_gamma   90.00
#
_symmetry.space_group_name_H-M   'P 1'
#
loop_
_entity.id
_entity.type
_entity.pdbx_description
1 polymer ?
#
loop_
_entity_poly.entity_id
_entity_poly.type
_entity_poly.pdbx_seq_one_letter_code
_entity_poly.pdbx_strand_id
1 'polypeptide(L)'
;MAVLQLIEDRSGDTSRIEPLPNPDEKEPEVLESEGFSTVDAGSDLLIDFAEQLSHAGFKILEFSLVDRYFTEVDEDIADQLEPRLRRLVASDRRGLKDFKARFLVDLFVDHVRLRNRNTGNVIVLGQEGVVHAHAEEIEYLSRALNGGQQP
;
A
#
# COMPACT_ATOMS: atom_id res chain seq x y z
N MET A 1 10.03 -0.93 15.41
CA MET A 1 9.32 -0.93 14.11
C MET A 1 9.65 -2.23 13.42
N ALA A 2 8.66 -2.86 12.78
CA ALA A 2 8.88 -3.98 11.88
C ALA A 2 8.71 -3.50 10.44
N VAL A 3 9.55 -4.02 9.57
CA VAL A 3 9.50 -3.82 8.13
C VAL A 3 8.88 -5.09 7.55
N LEU A 4 7.83 -4.96 6.75
CA LEU A 4 7.18 -6.09 6.12
C LEU A 4 7.27 -5.93 4.61
N GLN A 5 7.52 -7.02 3.90
CA GLN A 5 7.45 -7.08 2.47
C GLN A 5 6.06 -7.51 2.02
N LEU A 6 5.59 -6.85 0.98
CA LEU A 6 4.39 -7.19 0.26
C LEU A 6 4.73 -8.15 -0.89
N ILE A 7 4.08 -9.31 -0.93
CA ILE A 7 4.30 -10.36 -1.92
C ILE A 7 2.98 -10.63 -2.64
N GLU A 8 3.00 -10.59 -3.97
CA GLU A 8 1.88 -10.98 -4.82
C GLU A 8 2.14 -12.35 -5.44
N ASP A 9 1.14 -13.23 -5.44
CA ASP A 9 1.20 -14.48 -6.21
C ASP A 9 1.12 -14.17 -7.71
N ARG A 10 1.81 -14.96 -8.53
CA ARG A 10 1.90 -14.80 -10.01
C ARG A 10 0.55 -14.82 -10.73
N SER A 11 -0.49 -15.28 -10.05
CA SER A 11 -1.88 -15.27 -10.52
C SER A 11 -2.55 -13.89 -10.43
N GLY A 12 -2.02 -12.97 -9.62
CA GLY A 12 -2.66 -11.69 -9.26
C GLY A 12 -3.90 -11.84 -8.37
N ASP A 13 -4.27 -13.07 -8.01
CA ASP A 13 -5.51 -13.35 -7.26
C ASP A 13 -5.31 -13.30 -5.74
N THR A 14 -4.07 -13.41 -5.25
CA THR A 14 -3.74 -13.39 -3.82
C THR A 14 -2.47 -12.60 -3.55
N SER A 15 -2.57 -11.67 -2.60
CA SER A 15 -1.42 -10.89 -2.10
C SER A 15 -1.31 -11.06 -0.60
N ARG A 16 -0.08 -11.20 -0.09
CA ARG A 16 0.21 -11.40 1.33
C ARG A 16 1.35 -10.51 1.79
N ILE A 17 1.34 -10.16 3.07
CA ILE A 17 2.44 -9.44 3.72
C ILE A 17 3.25 -10.43 4.54
N GLU A 18 4.57 -10.37 4.39
CA GLU A 18 5.56 -11.16 5.14
C GLU A 18 6.55 -10.24 5.87
N PRO A 19 7.03 -10.62 7.06
CA PRO A 19 8.09 -9.87 7.74
C PRO A 19 9.39 -9.90 6.92
N LEU A 20 9.97 -8.72 6.72
CA LEU A 20 11.27 -8.57 6.06
C LEU A 20 12.36 -8.97 7.08
N PRO A 21 13.26 -9.91 6.78
CA PRO A 21 14.40 -10.18 7.63
C PRO A 21 15.27 -8.91 7.72
N ASN A 22 15.76 -8.67 8.94
CA ASN A 22 16.54 -7.55 9.45
C ASN A 22 17.01 -6.44 8.46
N PRO A 23 16.65 -5.15 8.68
CA PRO A 23 17.03 -4.02 7.80
C PRO A 23 18.54 -3.73 7.66
N ASP A 24 19.40 -4.37 8.45
CA ASP A 24 20.87 -4.28 8.33
C ASP A 24 21.46 -5.29 7.33
N GLU A 25 20.66 -6.24 6.83
CA GLU A 25 21.06 -7.13 5.74
C GLU A 25 20.75 -6.45 4.40
N LYS A 26 21.80 -5.95 3.75
CA LYS A 26 21.72 -5.38 2.41
C LYS A 26 21.14 -6.41 1.44
N GLU A 27 19.99 -6.07 0.88
CA GLU A 27 19.25 -6.75 -0.18
C GLU A 27 18.79 -8.17 0.15
N PRO A 28 17.49 -8.50 -0.05
CA PRO A 28 17.01 -9.86 0.13
C PRO A 28 17.47 -10.73 -1.06
N GLU A 29 18.75 -11.11 -1.11
CA GLU A 29 19.26 -12.10 -2.07
C GLU A 29 18.58 -13.48 -1.88
N VAL A 30 17.87 -13.69 -0.76
CA VAL A 30 17.39 -15.01 -0.33
C VAL A 30 15.98 -15.35 -0.86
N LEU A 31 15.17 -14.38 -1.29
CA LEU A 31 13.75 -14.64 -1.63
C LEU A 31 13.52 -15.22 -3.03
N GLU A 32 14.45 -15.05 -3.98
CA GLU A 32 14.34 -15.67 -5.32
C GLU A 32 14.43 -17.20 -5.26
N SER A 33 14.98 -17.75 -4.17
CA SER A 33 15.27 -19.19 -4.02
C SER A 33 14.05 -20.05 -3.65
N GLU A 34 12.94 -19.44 -3.19
CA GLU A 34 11.73 -20.16 -2.76
C GLU A 34 10.55 -20.06 -3.73
N GLY A 35 10.77 -19.60 -4.96
CA GLY A 35 9.73 -19.53 -5.99
C GLY A 35 8.75 -18.37 -5.82
N PHE A 36 8.97 -17.50 -4.83
CA PHE A 36 8.29 -16.22 -4.71
C PHE A 36 8.98 -15.20 -5.59
N SER A 37 8.19 -14.45 -6.37
CA SER A 37 8.69 -13.37 -7.20
C SER A 37 8.52 -12.08 -6.41
N THR A 38 9.59 -11.30 -6.25
CA THR A 38 9.46 -9.92 -5.79
C THR A 38 8.67 -9.16 -6.84
N VAL A 39 7.49 -8.67 -6.48
CA VAL A 39 6.67 -7.85 -7.38
C VAL A 39 6.93 -6.41 -7.03
N ASP A 40 7.35 -5.63 -8.02
CA ASP A 40 7.36 -4.16 -7.92
C ASP A 40 5.95 -3.73 -7.53
N ALA A 41 5.77 -3.27 -6.28
CA ALA A 41 4.48 -2.81 -5.81
C ALA A 41 4.17 -1.47 -6.46
N GLY A 42 3.73 -1.48 -7.72
CA GLY A 42 3.41 -0.28 -8.48
C GLY A 42 2.36 0.57 -7.75
N SER A 43 2.34 1.87 -8.04
CA SER A 43 1.35 2.84 -7.54
C SER A 43 -0.09 2.31 -7.45
N ASP A 44 -0.53 1.54 -8.45
CA ASP A 44 -1.86 0.94 -8.47
C ASP A 44 -2.10 -0.04 -7.31
N LEU A 45 -1.09 -0.82 -6.94
CA LEU A 45 -1.17 -1.81 -5.89
C LEU A 45 -1.31 -1.16 -4.51
N LEU A 46 -0.61 -0.04 -4.26
CA LEU A 46 -0.78 0.74 -3.04
C LEU A 46 -2.20 1.29 -2.90
N ILE A 47 -2.81 1.71 -4.02
CA ILE A 47 -4.20 2.18 -4.05
C ILE A 47 -5.16 1.03 -3.71
N ASP A 48 -4.95 -0.15 -4.30
CA ASP A 48 -5.79 -1.32 -4.07
C ASP A 48 -5.67 -1.81 -2.61
N PHE A 49 -4.49 -1.75 -2.00
CA PHE A 49 -4.33 -2.03 -0.57
C PHE A 49 -5.01 -1.03 0.33
N ALA A 50 -4.90 0.26 0.00
CA ALA A 50 -5.61 1.29 0.73
C ALA A 50 -7.13 1.07 0.67
N GLU A 51 -7.68 0.60 -0.45
CA GLU A 51 -9.10 0.22 -0.60
C GLU A 51 -9.46 -0.93 0.35
N GLN A 52 -8.72 -2.05 0.28
CA GLN A 52 -8.97 -3.23 1.11
C GLN A 52 -8.85 -2.92 2.61
N LEU A 53 -7.80 -2.20 3.02
CA LEU A 53 -7.58 -1.83 4.41
C LEU A 53 -8.63 -0.83 4.92
N SER A 54 -9.11 0.07 4.05
CA SER A 54 -10.23 0.96 4.39
C SER A 54 -11.48 0.15 4.74
N HIS A 55 -11.78 -0.91 4.00
CA HIS A 55 -12.87 -1.84 4.33
C HIS A 55 -12.62 -2.65 5.60
N ALA A 56 -11.35 -2.96 5.92
CA ALA A 56 -10.94 -3.63 7.15
C ALA A 56 -10.84 -2.72 8.39
N GLY A 57 -11.33 -1.47 8.30
CA GLY A 57 -11.41 -0.55 9.44
C GLY A 57 -10.21 0.39 9.60
N PHE A 58 -9.31 0.47 8.62
CA PHE A 58 -8.29 1.52 8.58
C PHE A 58 -8.87 2.83 8.03
N LYS A 59 -8.31 3.96 8.48
CA LYS A 59 -8.59 5.28 7.92
C LYS A 59 -7.38 5.73 7.12
N ILE A 60 -7.55 5.95 5.83
CA ILE A 60 -6.53 6.58 4.99
C ILE A 60 -6.33 8.01 5.49
N LEU A 61 -5.09 8.35 5.80
CA LEU A 61 -4.69 9.69 6.23
C LEU A 61 -4.21 10.51 5.04
N GLU A 62 -3.39 9.92 4.17
CA GLU A 62 -2.64 10.63 3.13
C GLU A 62 -2.18 9.65 2.04
N PHE A 63 -2.17 10.11 0.80
CA PHE A 63 -1.39 9.54 -0.29
C PHE A 63 -0.28 10.53 -0.68
N SER A 64 0.96 10.04 -0.74
CA SER A 64 2.06 10.79 -1.35
C SER A 64 2.09 10.52 -2.84
N LEU A 65 2.10 11.60 -3.63
CA LEU A 65 2.11 11.55 -5.08
C LEU A 65 3.47 12.00 -5.62
N VAL A 66 4.03 11.23 -6.54
CA VAL A 66 5.28 11.52 -7.25
C VAL A 66 5.07 11.45 -8.76
N ASP A 67 5.95 12.08 -9.53
CA ASP A 67 5.97 11.95 -10.98
C ASP A 67 6.71 10.68 -11.45
N ARG A 68 6.84 10.49 -12.76
CA ARG A 68 7.57 9.36 -13.37
C ARG A 68 9.06 9.29 -13.02
N TYR A 69 9.63 10.34 -12.45
CA TYR A 69 11.01 10.41 -11.97
C TYR A 69 11.09 10.30 -10.45
N PHE A 70 9.99 9.92 -9.77
CA PHE A 70 9.88 9.86 -8.32
C PHE A 70 10.16 11.21 -7.64
N THR A 71 9.87 12.31 -8.33
CA THR A 71 9.94 13.65 -7.75
C THR A 71 8.58 14.00 -7.16
N GLU A 72 8.58 14.62 -5.97
CA GLU A 72 7.35 15.12 -5.34
C GLU A 72 6.57 16.00 -6.31
N VAL A 73 5.27 15.73 -6.41
CA VAL A 73 4.36 16.52 -7.24
C VAL A 73 4.18 17.90 -6.62
N ASP A 74 4.00 18.91 -7.46
CA ASP A 74 3.70 20.28 -7.05
C ASP A 74 2.52 20.33 -6.04
N GLU A 75 2.67 21.14 -5.00
CA GLU A 75 1.72 21.22 -3.87
C GLU A 75 0.29 21.54 -4.35
N ASP A 76 0.12 22.42 -5.34
CA ASP A 76 -1.21 22.80 -5.86
C ASP A 76 -1.90 21.59 -6.54
N ILE A 77 -1.12 20.76 -7.23
CA ILE A 77 -1.62 19.54 -7.87
C ILE A 77 -1.93 18.48 -6.81
N ALA A 78 -1.03 18.29 -5.84
CA ALA A 78 -1.22 17.34 -4.75
C ALA A 78 -2.48 17.66 -3.92
N ASP A 79 -2.67 18.92 -3.56
CA ASP A 79 -3.84 19.41 -2.81
C ASP A 79 -5.17 19.21 -3.56
N GLN A 80 -5.12 19.19 -4.89
CA GLN A 80 -6.30 18.91 -5.70
C GLN A 80 -6.57 17.40 -5.81
N LEU A 81 -5.53 16.59 -6.01
CA LEU A 81 -5.66 15.19 -6.40
C LEU A 81 -5.70 14.24 -5.19
N GLU A 82 -4.87 14.44 -4.16
CA GLU A 82 -4.82 13.58 -2.96
C GLU A 82 -6.19 13.47 -2.28
N PRO A 83 -6.90 14.57 -1.96
CA PRO A 83 -8.13 14.46 -1.19
C PRO A 83 -9.22 13.75 -1.99
N ARG A 84 -9.19 13.91 -3.32
CA ARG A 84 -10.11 13.24 -4.24
C ARG A 84 -9.80 11.76 -4.33
N LEU A 85 -8.52 11.37 -4.50
CA LEU A 85 -8.09 9.98 -4.50
C LEU A 85 -8.52 9.29 -3.19
N ARG A 86 -8.20 9.89 -2.04
CA ARG A 86 -8.59 9.38 -0.71
C ARG A 86 -10.08 9.19 -0.56
N ARG A 87 -10.91 10.12 -1.06
CA ARG A 87 -12.36 9.98 -1.04
C ARG A 87 -12.82 8.81 -1.93
N LEU A 88 -12.27 8.70 -3.13
CA LEU A 88 -12.65 7.66 -4.10
C LEU A 88 -12.32 6.26 -3.58
N VAL A 89 -11.11 6.07 -3.04
CA VAL A 89 -10.70 4.80 -2.42
C VAL A 89 -11.63 4.38 -1.28
N ALA A 90 -12.19 5.34 -0.54
CA ALA A 90 -13.07 5.03 0.57
C ALA A 90 -14.55 4.77 0.18
N SER A 91 -14.99 5.13 -1.03
CA SER A 91 -16.44 5.22 -1.32
C SER A 91 -16.91 4.90 -2.74
N ASP A 92 -16.04 4.89 -3.75
CA ASP A 92 -16.48 4.72 -5.15
C ASP A 92 -15.40 4.07 -6.02
N ARG A 93 -15.48 2.74 -6.15
CA ARG A 93 -14.57 1.92 -6.96
C ARG A 93 -14.65 2.23 -8.45
N ARG A 94 -15.83 2.62 -8.97
CA ARG A 94 -15.98 2.99 -10.39
C ARG A 94 -15.34 4.34 -10.65
N GLY A 95 -15.63 5.33 -9.80
CA GLY A 95 -15.01 6.65 -9.85
C GLY A 95 -13.50 6.60 -9.67
N LEU A 96 -12.99 5.65 -8.86
CA LEU A 96 -11.56 5.40 -8.72
C LEU A 96 -10.92 5.00 -10.05
N LYS A 97 -11.48 3.99 -10.75
CA LYS A 97 -10.95 3.54 -12.04
C LYS A 97 -10.85 4.68 -13.06
N ASP A 98 -11.91 5.49 -13.16
CA ASP A 98 -11.94 6.65 -14.07
C ASP A 98 -10.94 7.75 -13.65
N PHE A 99 -10.74 7.93 -12.34
CA PHE A 99 -9.76 8.87 -11.81
C PHE A 99 -8.33 8.44 -12.16
N LYS A 100 -7.99 7.16 -11.93
CA LYS A 100 -6.65 6.63 -12.25
C LYS A 100 -6.32 6.83 -13.73
N ALA A 101 -7.24 6.45 -14.62
CA ALA A 101 -7.06 6.57 -16.07
C ALA A 101 -6.91 8.03 -16.58
N ARG A 102 -7.38 9.02 -15.82
CA ARG A 102 -7.36 10.44 -16.22
C ARG A 102 -6.24 11.25 -15.59
N PHE A 103 -5.91 10.97 -14.33
CA PHE A 103 -5.05 11.83 -13.52
C PHE A 103 -3.77 11.15 -13.06
N LEU A 104 -3.72 9.81 -13.03
CA LEU A 104 -2.54 9.05 -12.61
C LEU A 104 -1.77 8.45 -13.79
N VAL A 105 -1.87 9.05 -14.98
CA VAL A 105 -1.16 8.56 -16.18
C VAL A 105 0.35 8.85 -16.07
N ASP A 106 0.70 10.02 -15.55
CA ASP A 106 2.08 10.47 -15.34
C ASP A 106 2.42 10.67 -13.85
N LEU A 107 1.49 10.31 -12.96
CA LEU A 107 1.61 10.44 -11.51
C LEU A 107 1.46 9.07 -10.85
N PHE A 108 2.21 8.87 -9.79
CA PHE A 108 2.32 7.62 -9.06
C PHE A 108 2.14 7.89 -7.57
N VAL A 109 1.59 6.91 -6.85
CA VAL A 109 1.58 6.87 -5.40
C VAL A 109 2.91 6.26 -4.95
N ASP A 110 3.70 7.04 -4.24
CA ASP A 110 4.96 6.58 -3.62
C ASP A 110 4.68 5.86 -2.28
N HIS A 111 3.79 6.44 -1.47
CA HIS A 111 3.36 5.80 -0.23
C HIS A 111 1.96 6.22 0.20
N VAL A 112 1.34 5.39 1.04
CA VAL A 112 0.06 5.66 1.69
C VAL A 112 0.20 5.54 3.19
N ARG A 113 -0.35 6.52 3.92
CA ARG A 113 -0.39 6.52 5.38
C ARG A 113 -1.79 6.19 5.85
N LEU A 114 -1.92 5.19 6.71
CA LEU A 114 -3.18 4.71 7.24
C LEU A 114 -3.16 4.74 8.75
N ARG A 115 -4.32 4.98 9.37
CA ARG A 115 -4.54 4.84 10.80
C ARG A 115 -5.43 3.65 11.10
N ASN A 116 -4.96 2.73 11.91
CA ASN A 116 -5.80 1.67 12.46
C ASN A 116 -6.81 2.30 13.44
N ARG A 117 -8.12 2.12 13.20
CA ARG A 117 -9.14 2.70 14.10
C ARG A 117 -9.25 1.96 15.42
N ASN A 118 -8.81 0.70 15.49
CA ASN A 118 -8.91 -0.12 16.69
C ASN A 118 -7.77 0.18 17.67
N THR A 119 -6.55 0.40 17.15
CA THR A 119 -5.35 0.65 17.99
C THR A 119 -4.96 2.13 18.02
N GLY A 120 -5.38 2.94 17.05
CA GLY A 120 -4.98 4.35 16.88
C GLY A 120 -3.62 4.55 16.21
N ASN A 121 -2.87 3.47 15.99
CA ASN A 121 -1.54 3.46 15.40
C ASN A 121 -1.56 3.86 13.92
N VAL A 122 -0.42 4.37 13.44
CA VAL A 122 -0.23 4.79 12.05
C VAL A 122 0.73 3.83 11.35
N ILE A 123 0.33 3.40 10.15
CA ILE A 123 1.07 2.48 9.29
C ILE A 123 1.36 3.20 7.98
N VAL A 124 2.52 2.92 7.39
CA VAL A 124 2.93 3.44 6.09
C VAL A 124 3.21 2.27 5.14
N LEU A 125 2.59 2.28 3.97
CA LEU A 125 2.87 1.34 2.87
C LEU A 125 3.58 2.12 1.75
N GLY A 126 4.76 1.68 1.33
CA GLY A 126 5.56 2.33 0.29
C GLY A 126 5.78 1.45 -0.95
N GLN A 127 6.13 2.09 -2.06
CA GLN A 127 6.21 1.50 -3.40
C GLN A 127 7.34 0.46 -3.55
N GLU A 128 8.33 0.45 -2.64
CA GLU A 128 9.35 -0.62 -2.55
C GLU A 128 8.78 -1.98 -2.10
N GLY A 129 7.45 -2.13 -2.03
CA GLY A 129 6.80 -3.29 -1.44
C GLY A 129 7.03 -3.36 0.07
N VAL A 130 7.37 -2.23 0.70
CA VAL A 130 7.73 -2.17 2.11
C VAL A 130 6.61 -1.55 2.94
N VAL A 131 6.25 -2.23 4.02
CA VAL A 131 5.26 -1.80 5.01
C VAL A 131 5.95 -1.54 6.33
N HIS A 132 5.82 -0.33 6.85
CA HIS A 132 6.30 0.04 8.18
C HIS A 132 5.14 0.00 9.17
N ALA A 133 5.17 -0.95 10.09
CA ALA A 133 4.13 -1.16 11.10
C ALA A 133 4.71 -1.52 12.48
N HIS A 134 3.90 -1.41 13.53
CA HIS A 134 4.23 -1.99 14.83
C HIS A 134 4.08 -3.52 14.80
N ALA A 135 4.85 -4.23 15.62
CA ALA A 135 4.88 -5.71 15.60
C ALA A 135 3.52 -6.35 15.88
N GLU A 136 2.73 -5.73 16.74
CA GLU A 136 1.35 -6.13 17.09
C GLU A 136 0.33 -5.95 15.95
N GLU A 137 0.67 -5.18 14.91
CA GLU A 137 -0.24 -4.88 13.79
C GLU A 137 -0.04 -5.83 12.61
N ILE A 138 1.08 -6.55 12.59
CA ILE A 138 1.45 -7.48 11.52
C ILE A 138 0.36 -8.53 11.33
N GLU A 139 -0.09 -9.15 12.43
CA GLU A 139 -1.10 -10.21 12.37
C GLU A 139 -2.45 -9.68 11.85
N TYR A 140 -2.79 -8.44 12.20
CA TYR A 140 -4.00 -7.78 11.71
C TYR A 140 -3.92 -7.48 10.21
N LEU A 141 -2.79 -6.94 9.76
CA LEU A 141 -2.51 -6.65 8.35
C LEU A 141 -2.57 -7.92 7.50
N SER A 142 -1.87 -8.98 7.93
CA SER A 142 -1.88 -10.25 7.20
C SER A 142 -3.29 -10.84 7.13
N ARG A 143 -4.12 -10.74 8.18
CA ARG A 143 -5.51 -11.23 8.12
C ARG A 143 -6.39 -10.41 7.17
N ALA A 144 -6.28 -9.08 7.25
CA ALA A 144 -7.08 -8.16 6.44
C ALA A 144 -6.82 -8.34 4.93
N LEU A 145 -5.56 -8.59 4.56
CA LEU A 145 -5.17 -8.72 3.15
C LEU A 145 -5.36 -10.12 2.58
N ASN A 146 -5.22 -11.17 3.40
CA ASN A 146 -5.43 -12.56 2.96
C ASN A 146 -6.92 -12.99 2.96
N GLY A 147 -7.87 -12.04 3.05
CA GLY A 147 -9.30 -12.34 3.04
C GLY A 147 -9.81 -13.12 4.26
N GLY A 148 -9.10 -13.07 5.39
CA GLY A 148 -9.50 -13.75 6.61
C GLY A 148 -10.72 -13.08 7.24
N GLN A 149 -11.85 -13.79 7.33
CA GLN A 149 -13.02 -13.35 8.10
C GLN A 149 -12.65 -13.12 9.58
N GLN A 150 -13.08 -12.00 10.15
CA GLN A 150 -13.08 -11.80 11.60
C GLN A 150 -14.07 -12.79 12.27
N PRO A 151 -13.76 -13.33 13.46
CA PRO A 151 -14.73 -14.04 14.30
C PRO A 151 -15.84 -13.12 14.81
#